data_AF-F3GNK3-F1
#
_entry.id   AF-F3GNK3-F1
#
_cell.length_a   1.000
_cell.length_b   1.000
_cell.length_c   1.000
_cell.angle_alpha   90.00
_cell.angle_beta   90.00
_cell.angle_gamma   90.00
#
_symmetry.space_group_name_H-M   'P 1'
#
loop_
_entity.id
_entity.type
_entity.pdbx_description
1 polymer ?
#
loop_
_entity_poly.entity_id
_entity_poly.type
_entity_poly.pdbx_seq_one_letter_code
_entity_poly.pdbx_strand_id
1 'polypeptide(L)'
;MQQATPVTLGMKIAGWLGAVTRHRQRLNEIKPRLLCLQFGGASGSLAALGDQAFSVAEALAGELQLALPEQPWHTQRDRLVELAA
;
A
#
# COMPACT_ATOMS: atom_id res chain seq x y z
N MET A 1 -33.03 15.53 -16.00
CA MET A 1 -31.89 16.20 -16.68
C MET A 1 -32.43 17.42 -17.42
N GLN A 2 -31.77 18.58 -17.34
CA GLN A 2 -32.19 19.85 -17.95
C GLN A 2 -31.02 20.48 -18.72
N GLN A 3 -31.30 21.31 -19.73
CA GLN A 3 -30.28 22.04 -20.48
C GLN A 3 -29.66 23.15 -19.61
N ALA A 4 -28.36 23.40 -19.82
CA ALA A 4 -27.57 24.42 -19.12
C ALA A 4 -26.69 25.18 -20.14
N THR A 5 -25.79 26.02 -19.66
CA THR A 5 -24.84 26.74 -20.52
C THR A 5 -23.93 25.79 -21.32
N PRO A 6 -23.48 26.19 -22.52
CA PRO A 6 -22.63 25.35 -23.36
C PRO A 6 -21.33 24.91 -22.68
N VAL A 7 -20.89 23.68 -22.98
CA VAL A 7 -19.61 23.09 -22.57
C VAL A 7 -19.00 22.31 -23.73
N THR A 8 -17.70 21.98 -23.64
CA THR A 8 -17.05 21.09 -24.63
C THR A 8 -16.99 19.66 -24.13
N LEU A 9 -16.92 18.69 -25.05
CA LEU A 9 -16.63 17.30 -24.71
C LEU A 9 -15.26 17.17 -24.01
N GLY A 10 -14.26 17.93 -24.47
CA GLY A 10 -12.93 17.97 -23.89
C GLY A 10 -12.93 18.38 -22.42
N MET A 11 -13.76 19.35 -22.02
CA MET A 11 -13.90 19.75 -20.61
C MET A 11 -14.37 18.59 -19.72
N LYS A 12 -15.30 17.76 -20.21
CA LYS A 12 -15.77 16.57 -19.47
C LYS A 12 -14.66 15.52 -19.34
N ILE A 13 -13.97 15.22 -20.44
CA ILE A 13 -12.86 14.25 -20.46
C ILE A 13 -11.70 14.71 -19.58
N ALA A 14 -11.36 16.00 -19.59
CA ALA A 14 -10.32 16.57 -18.73
C ALA A 14 -10.64 16.38 -17.24
N GLY A 15 -11.93 16.45 -16.86
CA GLY A 15 -12.38 16.12 -15.51
C GLY A 15 -12.07 14.67 -15.13
N TRP A 16 -12.33 13.71 -16.02
CA TRP A 16 -11.99 12.29 -15.83
C TRP A 16 -10.48 12.08 -15.72
N LEU A 17 -9.70 12.67 -16.62
CA LEU A 17 -8.24 12.59 -16.60
C LEU A 17 -7.66 13.14 -15.29
N GLY A 18 -8.16 14.27 -14.80
CA GLY A 18 -7.74 14.85 -13.54
C GLY A 18 -7.98 13.91 -12.35
N ALA A 19 -9.12 13.21 -12.32
CA ALA A 19 -9.40 12.21 -11.29
C ALA A 19 -8.44 11.01 -11.37
N VAL A 20 -8.27 10.41 -12.55
CA VAL A 20 -7.34 9.29 -12.76
C VAL A 20 -5.90 9.67 -12.39
N THR A 21 -5.47 10.90 -12.72
CA THR A 21 -4.14 11.41 -12.38
C THR A 21 -3.92 11.48 -10.87
N ARG A 22 -4.91 11.98 -10.11
CA ARG A 22 -4.84 12.00 -8.64
C ARG A 22 -4.84 10.58 -8.05
N HIS A 23 -5.58 9.64 -8.63
CA HIS A 23 -5.52 8.23 -8.19
C HIS A 23 -4.15 7.60 -8.44
N ARG A 24 -3.51 7.88 -9.59
CA ARG A 24 -2.14 7.43 -9.85
C ARG A 24 -1.15 7.98 -8.83
N GLN A 25 -1.29 9.24 -8.44
CA GLN A 25 -0.48 9.83 -7.38
C GLN A 25 -0.67 9.09 -6.06
N ARG A 26 -1.91 8.89 -5.62
CA ARG A 26 -2.23 8.16 -4.37
C ARG A 26 -1.67 6.73 -4.39
N LEU A 27 -1.81 6.01 -5.50
CA LEU A 27 -1.25 4.67 -5.65
C LEU A 27 0.28 4.65 -5.48
N ASN A 28 0.98 5.64 -6.03
CA ASN A 28 2.42 5.76 -5.85
C ASN A 28 2.79 6.09 -4.39
N GLU A 29 2.00 6.93 -3.74
CA GLU A 29 2.21 7.32 -2.33
C GLU A 29 1.99 6.16 -1.36
N ILE A 30 1.00 5.27 -1.59
CA ILE A 30 0.74 4.12 -0.71
C ILE A 30 1.71 2.95 -0.94
N LYS A 31 2.26 2.81 -2.16
CA LYS A 31 3.11 1.68 -2.55
C LYS A 31 4.20 1.33 -1.53
N PRO A 32 5.03 2.26 -1.02
CA PRO A 32 6.07 1.92 -0.05
C PRO A 32 5.52 1.51 1.33
N ARG A 33 4.31 1.95 1.71
CA ARG A 33 3.67 1.56 2.98
C ARG A 33 3.01 0.19 2.87
N LEU A 34 2.42 -0.10 1.71
CA LEU A 34 1.68 -1.32 1.44
C LEU A 34 2.60 -2.52 1.20
N LEU A 35 3.65 -2.35 0.37
CA LEU A 35 4.52 -3.44 -0.06
C LEU A 35 5.62 -3.72 0.99
N CYS A 36 5.20 -4.30 2.12
CA CYS A 36 6.10 -4.71 3.19
C CYS A 36 5.88 -6.18 3.60
N LEU A 37 6.93 -6.79 4.16
CA LEU A 37 6.91 -8.17 4.63
C LEU A 37 5.97 -8.33 5.83
N GLN A 38 5.26 -9.46 5.91
CA GLN A 38 4.59 -9.91 7.14
C GLN A 38 5.31 -11.16 7.67
N PHE A 39 6.12 -10.98 8.72
CA PHE A 39 6.88 -12.07 9.32
C PHE A 39 7.01 -11.88 10.83
N GLY A 40 6.17 -12.57 11.61
CA GLY A 40 6.13 -12.43 13.07
C GLY A 40 6.08 -13.75 13.85
N GLY A 41 6.01 -14.89 13.16
CA GLY A 41 5.74 -16.18 13.81
C GLY A 41 4.33 -16.26 14.40
N ALA A 42 4.13 -17.15 15.38
CA ALA A 42 2.80 -17.47 15.91
C ALA A 42 2.08 -16.29 16.59
N SER A 43 2.81 -15.44 17.30
CA SER A 43 2.25 -14.33 18.09
C SER A 43 2.92 -12.98 17.82
N GLY A 44 3.75 -12.87 16.78
CA GLY A 44 4.46 -11.63 16.44
C GLY A 44 5.83 -11.46 17.11
N SER A 45 6.27 -12.38 17.98
CA SER A 45 7.54 -12.26 18.71
C SER A 45 8.76 -12.85 17.99
N LEU A 46 8.56 -13.66 16.94
CA LEU A 46 9.61 -14.46 16.29
C LEU A 46 10.46 -15.33 17.25
N ALA A 47 9.96 -15.63 18.46
CA ALA A 47 10.74 -16.31 19.51
C ALA A 47 11.31 -17.68 19.08
N ALA A 48 10.65 -18.37 18.15
CA ALA A 48 11.11 -19.64 17.61
C ALA A 48 12.46 -19.54 16.86
N LEU A 49 12.86 -18.35 16.42
CA LEU A 49 14.12 -18.10 15.72
C LEU A 49 15.23 -17.55 16.63
N GLY A 50 14.90 -17.21 17.88
CA GLY A 50 15.85 -16.62 18.83
C GLY A 50 16.63 -15.45 18.24
N ASP A 51 17.95 -15.47 18.42
CA ASP A 51 18.85 -14.40 17.99
C ASP A 51 18.93 -14.24 16.45
N GLN A 52 18.44 -15.21 15.68
CA GLN A 52 18.43 -15.15 14.21
C GLN A 52 17.17 -14.48 13.64
N ALA A 53 16.20 -14.09 14.48
CA ALA A 53 14.92 -13.57 14.03
C ALA A 53 15.06 -12.40 13.04
N PHE A 54 15.93 -11.44 13.35
CA PHE A 54 16.09 -10.22 12.55
C PHE A 54 16.83 -10.49 11.23
N SER A 55 17.93 -11.25 11.25
CA SER A 55 18.69 -11.58 10.05
C SER A 55 17.87 -12.39 9.04
N VAL A 56 17.05 -13.33 9.54
CA VAL A 56 16.11 -14.09 8.69
C VAL A 56 15.04 -13.17 8.10
N ALA A 57 14.51 -12.22 8.88
CA ALA A 57 13.51 -11.27 8.40
C ALA A 57 14.06 -10.35 7.30
N GLU A 58 15.27 -9.81 7.48
CA GLU A 58 15.95 -8.99 6.46
C GLU A 58 16.22 -9.77 5.18
N ALA A 59 16.75 -11.00 5.31
CA ALA A 59 17.00 -11.86 4.17
C ALA A 59 15.70 -12.17 3.41
N LEU A 60 14.63 -12.54 4.12
CA LEU A 60 13.33 -12.82 3.51
C LEU A 60 12.72 -11.59 2.82
N ALA A 61 12.86 -10.41 3.42
CA ALA A 61 12.41 -9.16 2.81
C ALA A 61 13.18 -8.86 1.52
N GLY A 62 14.50 -9.06 1.52
CA GLY A 62 15.37 -8.92 0.36
C GLY A 62 15.02 -9.88 -0.78
N GLU A 63 14.84 -11.17 -0.46
CA GLU A 63 14.47 -12.21 -1.44
C GLU A 63 13.12 -11.90 -2.12
N LEU A 64 12.15 -11.37 -1.36
CA LEU A 64 10.83 -11.02 -1.89
C LEU A 64 10.75 -9.60 -2.47
N GLN A 65 11.83 -8.81 -2.39
CA GLN A 65 11.85 -7.41 -2.79
C GLN A 65 10.76 -6.57 -2.11
N LEU A 66 10.52 -6.84 -0.82
CA LEU A 66 9.57 -6.12 0.02
C LEU A 66 10.32 -5.30 1.07
N ALA A 67 9.72 -4.20 1.51
CA ALA A 67 10.24 -3.46 2.66
C ALA A 67 10.10 -4.31 3.93
N LEU A 68 11.08 -4.25 4.83
CA LEU A 68 10.93 -4.77 6.18
C LEU A 68 10.22 -3.71 7.04
N PRO A 69 9.01 -3.98 7.59
CA PRO A 69 8.33 -3.01 8.45
C PRO A 69 8.97 -2.94 9.83
N GLU A 70 8.63 -1.88 10.57
CA GLU A 70 9.06 -1.63 11.95
C GLU A 70 8.67 -2.74 12.94
N GLN A 71 7.57 -3.46 12.66
CA GLN A 71 7.11 -4.61 13.42
C GLN A 71 6.12 -5.48 12.60
N PRO A 72 5.87 -6.74 13.00
CA PRO A 72 4.82 -7.56 12.41
C PRO A 72 3.42 -6.93 12.58
N TRP A 73 2.56 -7.06 11.57
CA TRP A 73 1.27 -6.36 11.49
C TRP A 73 0.09 -7.32 11.33
N HIS A 74 0.09 -8.43 12.08
CA HIS A 74 -0.97 -9.45 12.04
C HIS A 74 -2.37 -8.85 12.26
N THR A 75 -2.50 -7.92 13.21
CA THR A 75 -3.76 -7.29 13.61
C THR A 75 -3.85 -5.79 13.28
N GLN A 76 -2.76 -5.16 12.84
CA GLN A 76 -2.76 -3.78 12.34
C GLN A 76 -2.98 -3.81 10.82
N ARG A 77 -4.19 -3.47 10.38
CA ARG A 77 -4.66 -3.71 8.99
C ARG A 77 -4.79 -2.43 8.17
N ASP A 78 -4.33 -1.31 8.70
CA ASP A 78 -4.39 0.02 8.09
C ASP A 78 -3.80 0.02 6.66
N ARG A 79 -2.67 -0.65 6.43
CA ARG A 79 -2.06 -0.81 5.10
C ARG A 79 -3.02 -1.38 4.06
N LEU A 80 -3.83 -2.38 4.43
CA LEU A 80 -4.80 -2.99 3.52
C LEU A 80 -6.07 -2.14 3.37
N VAL A 81 -6.51 -1.50 4.45
CA VAL A 81 -7.68 -0.62 4.42
C VAL A 81 -7.40 0.64 3.59
N GLU A 82 -6.19 1.20 3.66
CA GLU A 82 -5.76 2.34 2.84
C GLU A 82 -5.81 2.01 1.34
N LEU A 83 -5.48 0.78 0.94
CA LEU A 83 -5.59 0.33 -0.45
C LEU A 83 -7.04 0.18 -0.93
N ALA A 84 -7.93 -0.26 -0.04
CA ALA A 84 -9.33 -0.54 -0.39
C ALA A 84 -10.23 0.71 -0.44
N ALA A 85 -9.78 1.82 0.14
CA ALA A 85 -10.50 3.09 0.23
C ALA A 85 -10.48 3.89 -1.10
#